data_AF-A0A0N4UJP7-F1
#
_entry.id   AF-A0A0N4UJP7-F1
#
_cell.length_a   1.000
_cell.length_b   1.000
_cell.length_c   1.000
_cell.angle_alpha   90.00
_cell.angle_beta   90.00
_cell.angle_gamma   90.00
#
_symmetry.space_group_name_H-M   'P 1'
#
loop_
_entity.id
_entity.type
_entity.pdbx_description
1 polymer ?
#
loop_
_entity_poly.entity_id
_entity_poly.type
_entity_poly.pdbx_seq_one_letter_code
_entity_poly.pdbx_strand_id
1 'polypeptide(L)'
;MMVWKLENVIFAVFAFILLLIEAHNTKDCNEGKTKHFIGRELHTLVENLYYLIITISLHSTILVHKAIAWIRSSGGAVRGFVSFEQEQHANSATAVRVNLTGLSGAHDVKVLNWGNVADNCLNMGKIFNPDRIPYSNINGIDHRAGNLGTIDGEKFDVINDAKISLVGRNSVIGRGLAIFPKNVRKGNTVKEHTLEMLENTPIACGIIGRVMKEIC
;
A
#
# COMPACT_ATOMS: atom_id res chain seq x y z
N MET A 1 -1.04 -15.90 -2.91
CA MET A 1 -1.29 -17.31 -3.30
C MET A 1 -1.34 -17.53 -4.83
N MET A 2 -1.41 -16.49 -5.67
CA MET A 2 -1.49 -16.63 -7.14
C MET A 2 -0.12 -16.82 -7.83
N VAL A 3 0.95 -16.24 -7.28
CA VAL A 3 2.32 -16.27 -7.86
C VAL A 3 2.88 -17.70 -8.00
N TRP A 4 2.71 -18.53 -6.97
CA TRP A 4 3.17 -19.93 -6.97
C TRP A 4 2.57 -20.81 -8.08
N LYS A 5 1.34 -20.51 -8.53
CA LYS A 5 0.71 -21.28 -9.62
C LYS A 5 1.30 -20.91 -10.98
N LEU A 6 1.71 -19.66 -11.18
CA LEU A 6 2.25 -19.20 -12.45
C LEU A 6 3.68 -19.69 -12.65
N GLU A 7 4.51 -19.64 -11.60
CA GLU A 7 5.89 -20.14 -11.63
C GLU A 7 5.94 -21.62 -12.05
N ASN A 8 5.11 -22.47 -11.43
CA ASN A 8 5.05 -23.89 -11.75
C ASN A 8 4.62 -24.18 -13.20
N VAL A 9 3.72 -23.37 -13.76
CA VAL A 9 3.28 -23.50 -15.16
C VAL A 9 4.40 -23.09 -16.10
N ILE A 10 5.13 -22.01 -15.79
CA ILE A 10 6.28 -21.57 -16.58
C ILE A 10 7.36 -22.67 -16.58
N PHE A 11 7.74 -23.21 -15.42
CA PHE A 11 8.73 -24.30 -15.35
C PHE A 11 8.32 -25.53 -16.18
N ALA A 12 7.05 -25.93 -16.12
CA ALA A 12 6.55 -27.07 -16.88
C ALA A 12 6.61 -26.83 -18.40
N VAL A 13 6.27 -25.63 -18.87
CA VAL A 13 6.33 -25.27 -20.29
C VAL A 13 7.79 -25.24 -20.78
N PHE A 14 8.72 -24.69 -20.00
CA PHE A 14 10.14 -24.67 -20.36
C PHE A 14 10.76 -26.06 -20.43
N ALA A 15 10.49 -26.91 -19.44
CA ALA A 15 10.95 -28.30 -19.44
C ALA A 15 10.40 -29.06 -20.66
N PHE A 16 9.14 -28.82 -21.03
CA PHE A 16 8.55 -29.42 -22.22
C PHE A 16 9.21 -28.95 -23.52
N ILE A 17 9.53 -27.65 -23.64
CA ILE A 17 10.23 -27.11 -24.82
C ILE A 17 11.63 -27.71 -24.95
N LEU A 18 12.39 -27.83 -23.86
CA LEU A 18 13.72 -28.46 -23.86
C LEU A 18 13.64 -29.93 -24.30
N LEU A 19 12.67 -30.69 -23.77
CA LEU A 19 12.44 -32.08 -24.16
C LEU A 19 12.10 -32.21 -25.65
N LEU A 20 11.31 -31.30 -26.21
CA LEU A 20 11.00 -31.29 -27.64
C LEU A 20 12.25 -31.01 -28.50
N ILE A 21 13.14 -30.14 -28.05
CA ILE A 21 14.41 -29.84 -28.73
C ILE A 21 15.34 -31.06 -28.71
N GLU A 22 15.47 -31.74 -27.56
CA GLU A 22 16.26 -32.98 -27.43
C GLU A 22 15.69 -34.12 -28.27
N ALA A 23 14.36 -34.28 -28.28
CA ALA A 23 13.68 -35.28 -29.11
C ALA A 23 13.86 -35.01 -30.62
N HIS A 24 13.95 -33.74 -31.02
CA HIS A 24 14.23 -33.36 -32.41
C HIS A 24 15.70 -33.64 -32.78
N ASN A 25 16.65 -33.41 -31.87
CA ASN A 25 18.08 -33.66 -32.13
C ASN A 25 18.44 -35.15 -32.20
N THR A 26 17.69 -36.04 -31.53
CA THR A 26 17.96 -37.49 -31.51
C THR A 26 17.42 -38.26 -32.71
N LYS A 27 16.49 -37.69 -33.49
CA LYS A 27 15.84 -38.39 -34.62
C LYS A 27 16.53 -38.23 -35.97
N ASP A 28 17.46 -37.29 -36.12
CA ASP A 28 17.93 -36.81 -37.44
C ASP A 28 19.41 -37.10 -37.76
N CYS A 29 19.97 -38.23 -37.31
CA CYS A 29 21.35 -38.64 -37.64
C CYS A 29 21.59 -38.99 -39.13
N ASN A 30 20.59 -38.88 -40.01
CA ASN A 30 20.69 -39.28 -41.43
C ASN A 30 20.64 -38.13 -42.46
N GLU A 31 20.55 -36.85 -42.06
CA GLU A 31 20.56 -35.72 -43.03
C GLU A 31 21.58 -34.63 -42.66
N GLY A 32 22.51 -34.37 -43.59
CA GLY A 32 23.78 -33.69 -43.34
C GLY A 32 23.72 -32.22 -42.95
N LYS A 33 24.58 -31.87 -41.98
CA LYS A 33 25.29 -30.61 -41.69
C LYS A 33 24.51 -29.30 -41.50
N THR A 34 23.28 -29.13 -42.01
CA THR A 34 22.56 -27.85 -41.98
C THR A 34 21.55 -27.76 -40.84
N LYS A 35 20.87 -28.86 -40.50
CA LYS A 35 19.90 -28.92 -39.39
C LYS A 35 20.56 -28.82 -38.00
N HIS A 36 21.79 -29.32 -37.87
CA HIS A 36 22.54 -29.33 -36.61
C HIS A 36 22.88 -27.92 -36.08
N PHE A 37 22.97 -26.93 -36.97
CA PHE A 37 23.25 -25.53 -36.62
C PHE A 37 22.01 -24.84 -36.01
N ILE A 38 20.83 -25.08 -36.58
CA ILE A 38 19.55 -24.50 -36.11
C ILE A 38 19.20 -25.02 -34.71
N GLY A 39 19.41 -26.32 -34.44
CA GLY A 39 19.15 -26.90 -33.12
C GLY A 39 20.04 -26.32 -32.01
N ARG A 40 21.29 -25.94 -32.33
CA ARG A 40 22.22 -25.36 -31.37
C ARG A 40 21.86 -23.91 -31.03
N GLU A 41 21.54 -23.09 -32.03
CA GLU A 41 21.09 -21.71 -31.85
C GLU A 41 19.77 -21.66 -31.05
N LEU A 42 18.82 -22.54 -31.36
CA LEU A 42 17.55 -22.61 -30.64
C LEU A 42 17.72 -23.03 -29.18
N HIS A 43 18.61 -24.00 -28.90
CA HIS A 43 18.93 -24.41 -27.52
C HIS A 43 19.51 -23.25 -26.71
N THR A 44 20.45 -22.50 -27.28
CA THR A 44 21.04 -21.33 -26.62
C THR A 44 20.00 -20.23 -26.35
N LEU A 45 19.07 -19.98 -27.27
CA LEU A 45 17.98 -19.03 -27.05
C LEU A 45 17.03 -19.46 -25.92
N VAL A 46 16.67 -20.75 -25.87
CA VAL A 46 15.80 -21.28 -24.80
C VAL A 46 16.48 -21.21 -23.44
N GLU A 47 17.77 -21.56 -23.35
CA GLU A 47 18.51 -21.39 -22.10
C GLU A 47 18.59 -19.92 -21.68
N ASN A 48 18.94 -19.01 -22.59
CA ASN A 48 18.99 -17.58 -22.27
C ASN A 48 17.63 -17.04 -21.81
N LEU A 49 16.54 -17.46 -22.44
CA LEU A 49 15.18 -17.08 -22.03
C LEU A 49 14.81 -17.67 -20.66
N TYR A 50 15.23 -18.90 -20.38
CA TYR A 50 15.05 -19.54 -19.07
C TYR A 50 15.81 -18.79 -17.97
N TYR A 51 17.08 -18.46 -18.20
CA TYR A 51 17.87 -17.65 -17.26
C TYR A 51 17.27 -16.25 -17.07
N LEU A 52 16.76 -15.63 -18.13
CA LEU A 52 16.06 -14.34 -18.05
C LEU A 52 14.77 -14.44 -17.21
N ILE A 53 13.98 -15.49 -17.39
CA ILE A 53 12.74 -15.69 -16.65
C ILE A 53 13.01 -16.05 -15.19
N ILE A 54 14.01 -16.89 -14.91
CA ILE A 54 14.46 -17.15 -13.55
C ILE A 54 14.92 -15.87 -12.88
N THR A 55 15.74 -15.06 -13.55
CA THR A 55 16.21 -13.80 -12.97
C THR A 55 15.04 -12.85 -12.73
N ILE A 56 14.08 -12.70 -13.65
CA ILE A 56 12.87 -11.91 -13.43
C ILE A 56 12.04 -12.47 -12.26
N SER A 57 11.82 -13.79 -12.21
CA SER A 57 11.04 -14.48 -11.17
C SER A 57 11.67 -14.35 -9.78
N LEU A 58 12.99 -14.53 -9.68
CA LEU A 58 13.74 -14.33 -8.44
C LEU A 58 13.64 -12.88 -7.92
N HIS A 59 13.51 -11.90 -8.81
CA HIS A 59 13.28 -10.49 -8.44
C HIS A 59 11.79 -10.15 -8.27
N SER A 60 10.87 -11.07 -8.58
CA SER A 60 9.41 -10.83 -8.55
C SER A 60 8.80 -10.92 -7.14
N THR A 61 9.62 -10.94 -6.08
CA THR A 61 9.08 -10.70 -4.75
C THR A 61 8.69 -9.22 -4.67
N ILE A 62 7.39 -8.95 -4.83
CA ILE A 62 6.85 -7.61 -4.59
C ILE A 62 7.14 -7.29 -3.13
N LEU A 63 8.16 -6.47 -2.91
CA LEU A 63 8.44 -5.95 -1.59
C LEU A 63 7.30 -5.02 -1.21
N VAL A 64 6.80 -5.13 0.01
CA VAL A 64 5.66 -4.35 0.50
C VAL A 64 6.07 -3.66 1.79
N HIS A 65 5.89 -2.34 1.86
CA HIS A 65 5.94 -1.61 3.12
C HIS A 65 4.65 -1.84 3.88
N LYS A 66 4.77 -2.08 5.19
CA LYS A 66 3.63 -2.26 6.08
C LYS A 66 3.74 -1.35 7.29
N ALA A 67 2.60 -0.81 7.71
CA ALA A 67 2.50 -0.05 8.94
C ALA A 67 1.19 -0.36 9.66
N ILE A 68 1.15 -0.04 10.95
CA ILE A 68 -0.02 -0.25 11.81
C ILE A 68 -0.15 0.91 12.80
N ALA A 69 -1.38 1.29 13.11
CA ALA A 69 -1.70 2.18 14.20
C ALA A 69 -2.72 1.50 15.11
N TRP A 70 -2.39 1.42 16.41
CA TRP A 70 -3.37 1.06 17.44
C TRP A 70 -4.11 2.32 17.87
N ILE A 71 -5.42 2.35 17.65
CA ILE A 71 -6.29 3.50 17.89
C ILE A 71 -7.08 3.26 19.17
N ARG A 72 -7.11 4.27 20.06
CA ARG A 72 -7.87 4.22 21.31
C ARG A 72 -8.41 5.59 21.71
N SER A 73 -9.59 5.62 22.32
CA SER A 73 -10.11 6.78 23.05
C SER A 73 -9.66 6.76 24.52
N SER A 74 -9.81 7.90 25.21
CA SER A 74 -9.47 8.03 26.64
C SER A 74 -10.27 7.09 27.54
N GLY A 75 -11.56 6.90 27.24
CA GLY A 75 -12.46 5.99 27.96
C GLY A 75 -12.43 4.54 27.46
N GLY A 76 -11.65 4.22 26.43
CA GLY A 76 -11.54 2.86 25.88
C GLY A 76 -12.76 2.35 25.10
N ALA A 77 -13.83 3.15 24.99
CA ALA A 77 -15.02 2.80 24.23
C ALA A 77 -14.72 2.61 22.73
N VAL A 78 -13.86 3.47 22.17
CA VAL A 78 -13.40 3.35 20.77
C VAL A 78 -12.02 2.73 20.78
N ARG A 79 -11.87 1.62 20.07
CA ARG A 79 -10.57 0.92 19.94
C ARG A 79 -10.48 0.05 18.69
N GLY A 80 -9.26 -0.16 18.22
CA GLY A 80 -8.99 -1.09 17.12
C GLY A 80 -7.69 -0.77 16.38
N PHE A 81 -7.51 -1.38 15.22
CA PHE A 81 -6.30 -1.23 14.42
C PHE A 81 -6.59 -0.59 13.07
N VAL A 82 -5.66 0.24 12.63
CA VAL A 82 -5.59 0.68 11.23
C VAL A 82 -4.30 0.14 10.62
N SER A 83 -4.39 -0.61 9.53
CA SER A 83 -3.22 -1.13 8.81
C SER A 83 -2.99 -0.41 7.49
N PHE A 84 -1.73 -0.29 7.10
CA PHE A 84 -1.30 0.36 5.87
C PHE A 84 -0.42 -0.60 5.09
N GLU A 85 -0.66 -0.73 3.80
CA GLU A 85 0.17 -1.52 2.88
C GLU A 85 0.47 -0.71 1.62
N GLN A 86 1.75 -0.69 1.22
CA GLN A 86 2.19 -0.02 0.00
C GLN A 86 3.22 -0.90 -0.71
N GLU A 87 2.98 -1.23 -1.98
CA GLU A 87 3.96 -1.98 -2.79
C GLU A 87 5.20 -1.12 -3.09
N GLN A 88 6.38 -1.73 -3.15
CA GLN A 88 7.65 -1.04 -3.40
C GLN A 88 7.90 -0.84 -4.90
N HIS A 89 6.96 -0.18 -5.57
CA HIS A 89 7.15 0.31 -6.94
C HIS A 89 6.68 1.77 -7.03
N ALA A 90 7.14 2.48 -8.06
CA ALA A 90 6.82 3.89 -8.22
C ALA A 90 5.30 4.10 -8.36
N ASN A 91 4.77 5.13 -7.70
CA ASN A 91 3.35 5.53 -7.75
C ASN A 91 2.35 4.52 -7.16
N SER A 92 2.82 3.55 -6.36
CA SER A 92 1.92 2.65 -5.64
C SER A 92 1.07 3.43 -4.63
N ALA A 93 -0.25 3.30 -4.71
CA ALA A 93 -1.15 3.84 -3.69
C ALA A 93 -0.96 3.09 -2.37
N THR A 94 -1.17 3.79 -1.26
CA THR A 94 -1.19 3.18 0.07
C THR A 94 -2.62 2.69 0.35
N ALA A 95 -2.77 1.38 0.54
CA ALA A 95 -4.02 0.79 1.01
C ALA A 95 -4.12 0.94 2.53
N VAL A 96 -5.13 1.66 3.00
CA VAL A 96 -5.42 1.88 4.42
C VAL A 96 -6.64 1.08 4.80
N ARG A 97 -6.52 0.20 5.78
CA ARG A 97 -7.62 -0.64 6.27
C ARG A 97 -7.96 -0.28 7.69
N VAL A 98 -9.18 0.19 7.91
CA VAL A 98 -9.66 0.64 9.21
C VAL A 98 -10.51 -0.45 9.85
N ASN A 99 -10.15 -0.90 11.05
CA ASN A 99 -10.93 -1.85 11.84
C ASN A 99 -11.05 -1.32 13.27
N LEU A 100 -12.17 -0.64 13.55
CA LEU A 100 -12.44 0.00 14.83
C LEU A 100 -13.79 -0.48 15.38
N THR A 101 -13.88 -0.50 16.70
CA THR A 101 -15.11 -0.78 17.46
C THR A 101 -15.49 0.45 18.28
N GLY A 102 -16.75 0.55 18.67
CA GLY A 102 -17.30 1.64 19.48
C GLY A 102 -17.68 2.90 18.71
N LEU A 103 -17.75 2.83 17.38
CA LEU A 103 -18.10 3.98 16.52
C LEU A 103 -19.50 3.80 15.93
N SER A 104 -20.34 4.83 16.04
CA SER A 104 -21.65 4.89 15.38
C SER A 104 -21.71 6.07 14.42
N GLY A 105 -22.24 5.83 13.21
CA GLY A 105 -22.33 6.83 12.15
C GLY A 105 -20.99 7.18 11.50
N ALA A 106 -20.96 8.34 10.84
CA ALA A 106 -19.84 8.73 10.00
C ALA A 106 -18.75 9.50 10.77
N HIS A 107 -17.49 9.12 10.54
CA HIS A 107 -16.31 9.69 11.20
C HIS A 107 -15.19 9.97 10.19
N ASP A 108 -14.50 11.09 10.32
CA ASP A 108 -13.39 11.44 9.45
C ASP A 108 -12.09 10.84 9.97
N VAL A 109 -11.29 10.25 9.07
CA VAL A 109 -10.00 9.63 9.38
C VAL A 109 -8.90 10.55 8.86
N LYS A 110 -8.03 11.01 9.77
CA LYS A 110 -7.00 11.99 9.42
C LYS A 110 -5.64 11.62 9.98
N VAL A 111 -4.60 11.83 9.16
CA VAL A 111 -3.21 11.82 9.58
C VAL A 111 -2.81 13.24 10.00
N LEU A 112 -2.27 13.36 11.20
CA LEU A 112 -1.80 14.59 11.81
C LEU A 112 -0.28 14.67 11.79
N ASN A 113 0.27 15.87 11.91
CA ASN A 113 1.71 16.10 11.75
C ASN A 113 2.58 15.29 12.73
N TRP A 114 2.13 15.11 13.97
CA TRP A 114 2.94 14.58 15.06
C TRP A 114 2.31 13.34 15.69
N GLY A 115 3.12 12.31 15.94
CA GLY A 115 2.76 11.14 16.74
C GLY A 115 2.78 11.41 18.25
N ASN A 116 2.25 12.55 18.69
CA ASN A 116 2.21 12.92 20.11
C ASN A 116 0.80 12.70 20.67
N VAL A 117 0.58 11.53 21.28
CA VAL A 117 -0.71 11.12 21.85
C VAL A 117 -0.92 11.60 23.29
N ALA A 118 -0.06 12.50 23.80
CA ALA A 118 -0.29 13.17 25.08
C ALA A 118 -1.61 13.96 25.08
N ASP A 119 -2.14 14.19 26.28
CA ASP A 119 -3.38 14.95 26.51
C ASP A 119 -4.55 14.51 25.62
N ASN A 120 -4.75 13.20 25.49
CA ASN A 120 -5.84 12.61 24.69
C ASN A 120 -5.87 13.17 23.25
N CYS A 121 -4.74 13.06 22.53
CA CYS A 121 -4.63 13.38 21.11
C CYS A 121 -4.60 14.88 20.76
N LEU A 122 -4.69 15.78 21.75
CA LEU A 122 -4.74 17.23 21.50
C LEU A 122 -3.41 17.78 20.94
N ASN A 123 -2.29 17.11 21.22
CA ASN A 123 -0.95 17.58 20.85
C ASN A 123 -0.42 17.00 19.54
N MET A 124 -1.28 16.49 18.65
CA MET A 124 -0.87 15.84 17.39
C MET A 124 -0.65 16.82 16.22
N GLY A 125 -0.97 18.11 16.41
CA GLY A 125 -0.81 19.16 15.41
C GLY A 125 -1.91 19.17 14.36
N LYS A 126 -1.65 19.84 13.23
CA LYS A 126 -2.60 19.99 12.09
C LYS A 126 -2.64 18.74 11.20
N ILE A 127 -3.63 18.67 10.31
CA ILE A 127 -3.67 17.68 9.21
C ILE A 127 -2.35 17.73 8.44
N PHE A 128 -1.77 16.56 8.21
CA PHE A 128 -0.56 16.40 7.42
C PHE A 128 -0.77 16.96 6.01
N ASN A 129 0.02 17.99 5.65
CA ASN A 129 -0.17 18.73 4.41
C ASN A 129 1.18 19.12 3.79
N PRO A 130 1.96 18.14 3.30
CA PRO A 130 3.28 18.39 2.73
C PRO A 130 3.22 19.32 1.51
N ASP A 131 2.12 19.31 0.77
CA ASP A 131 1.92 20.08 -0.47
C ASP A 131 1.23 21.43 -0.27
N ARG A 132 0.99 21.82 0.99
CA ARG A 132 0.41 23.13 1.37
C ARG A 132 -0.93 23.43 0.69
N ILE A 133 -1.75 22.39 0.51
CA ILE A 133 -3.09 22.48 -0.04
C ILE A 133 -3.97 23.39 0.85
N PRO A 134 -4.63 24.42 0.27
CA PRO A 134 -5.55 25.30 1.00
C PRO A 134 -6.68 24.53 1.67
N TYR A 135 -7.18 25.06 2.78
CA TYR A 135 -8.24 24.42 3.56
C TYR A 135 -9.57 24.29 2.79
N SER A 136 -9.84 25.22 1.88
CA SER A 136 -11.01 25.21 0.98
C SER A 136 -11.11 23.96 0.09
N ASN A 137 -10.02 23.22 -0.13
CA ASN A 137 -9.99 22.08 -1.04
C ASN A 137 -10.08 20.70 -0.34
N ILE A 138 -10.88 20.60 0.72
CA ILE A 138 -10.91 19.39 1.56
C ILE A 138 -11.48 18.14 0.86
N ASN A 139 -12.36 18.34 -0.13
CA ASN A 139 -13.06 17.27 -0.87
C ASN A 139 -12.75 17.27 -2.38
N GLY A 140 -11.82 18.11 -2.84
CA GLY A 140 -11.42 18.08 -4.25
C GLY A 140 -10.41 16.98 -4.53
N ILE A 141 -10.13 16.78 -5.82
CA ILE A 141 -9.04 15.91 -6.30
C ILE A 141 -7.72 16.27 -5.60
N ASP A 142 -7.55 17.57 -5.31
CA ASP A 142 -6.44 18.09 -4.52
C ASP A 142 -6.75 18.22 -3.04
N HIS A 143 -6.99 17.10 -2.36
CA HIS A 143 -7.09 17.05 -0.90
C HIS A 143 -5.72 17.14 -0.21
N ARG A 144 -5.70 17.51 1.07
CA ARG A 144 -4.51 17.40 1.93
C ARG A 144 -4.13 15.92 2.07
N ALA A 145 -2.85 15.59 2.00
CA ALA A 145 -2.38 14.19 2.09
C ALA A 145 -2.90 13.50 3.37
N GLY A 146 -2.98 14.21 4.49
CA GLY A 146 -3.49 13.65 5.74
C GLY A 146 -5.02 13.56 5.84
N ASN A 147 -5.80 13.98 4.85
CA ASN A 147 -7.24 13.77 4.86
C ASN A 147 -7.58 12.50 4.08
N LEU A 148 -7.84 11.40 4.78
CA LEU A 148 -8.10 10.09 4.16
C LEU A 148 -9.58 9.87 3.81
N GLY A 149 -10.47 10.77 4.26
CA GLY A 149 -11.90 10.69 4.02
C GLY A 149 -12.70 10.27 5.26
N THR A 150 -13.88 9.68 5.01
CA THR A 150 -14.87 9.37 6.03
C THR A 150 -15.19 7.89 6.03
N ILE A 151 -15.18 7.26 7.20
CA ILE A 151 -15.67 5.89 7.43
C ILE A 151 -17.09 5.94 8.02
N ASP A 152 -17.86 4.85 7.89
CA ASP A 152 -19.19 4.72 8.51
C ASP A 152 -19.28 3.52 9.45
N GLY A 153 -19.45 3.80 10.74
CA GLY A 153 -19.58 2.83 11.83
C GLY A 153 -18.32 2.02 12.11
N GLU A 154 -18.51 0.80 12.61
CA GLU A 154 -17.46 -0.16 12.98
C GLU A 154 -16.93 -0.97 11.79
N LYS A 155 -17.19 -0.53 10.56
CA LYS A 155 -16.94 -1.36 9.38
C LYS A 155 -15.47 -1.36 8.97
N PHE A 156 -15.06 -2.53 8.49
CA PHE A 156 -13.85 -2.68 7.69
C PHE A 156 -13.99 -1.83 6.43
N ASP A 157 -13.22 -0.75 6.36
CA ASP A 157 -13.15 0.11 5.18
C ASP A 157 -11.74 0.08 4.59
N VAL A 158 -11.65 0.16 3.27
CA VAL A 158 -10.39 0.17 2.51
C VAL A 158 -10.30 1.46 1.74
N ILE A 159 -9.39 2.33 2.16
CA ILE A 159 -9.09 3.60 1.50
C ILE A 159 -7.81 3.40 0.69
N ASN A 160 -7.87 3.62 -0.62
CA ASN A 160 -6.68 3.64 -1.47
C ASN A 160 -6.26 5.09 -1.69
N ASP A 161 -5.18 5.51 -1.05
CA ASP A 161 -4.71 6.90 -1.07
C ASP A 161 -3.35 7.01 -1.79
N ALA A 162 -3.30 7.86 -2.82
CA ALA A 162 -2.10 8.07 -3.62
C ALA A 162 -1.23 9.24 -3.12
N LYS A 163 -1.68 10.01 -2.13
CA LYS A 163 -0.95 11.17 -1.57
C LYS A 163 -0.08 10.78 -0.39
N ILE A 164 -0.53 9.86 0.46
CA ILE A 164 0.29 9.31 1.53
C ILE A 164 1.20 8.19 1.02
N SER A 165 2.34 8.05 1.68
CA SER A 165 3.26 6.95 1.47
C SER A 165 3.77 6.44 2.82
N LEU A 166 4.36 5.25 2.82
CA LEU A 166 5.12 4.72 3.95
C LEU A 166 6.61 5.10 3.87
N VAL A 167 7.04 5.76 2.78
CA VAL A 167 8.43 6.19 2.53
C VAL A 167 8.48 7.63 1.96
N GLY A 168 9.69 8.21 1.94
CA GLY A 168 9.93 9.51 1.32
C GLY A 168 9.25 10.71 2.02
N ARG A 169 9.11 11.81 1.27
CA ARG A 169 8.58 13.10 1.78
C ARG A 169 7.16 12.99 2.34
N ASN A 170 6.33 12.16 1.72
CA ASN A 170 4.93 11.96 2.13
C ASN A 170 4.77 10.79 3.12
N SER A 171 5.87 10.33 3.74
CA SER A 171 5.81 9.27 4.73
C SER A 171 4.93 9.64 5.91
N VAL A 172 4.02 8.73 6.26
CA VAL A 172 3.16 8.83 7.44
C VAL A 172 3.70 8.08 8.66
N ILE A 173 4.87 7.43 8.53
CA ILE A 173 5.50 6.73 9.64
C ILE A 173 5.87 7.72 10.77
N GLY A 174 5.53 7.37 12.01
CA GLY A 174 5.75 8.20 13.20
C GLY A 174 4.76 9.35 13.34
N ARG A 175 3.83 9.51 12.39
CA ARG A 175 2.77 10.51 12.47
C ARG A 175 1.60 10.00 13.28
N GLY A 176 0.75 10.94 13.64
CA GLY A 176 -0.47 10.68 14.35
C GLY A 176 -1.60 10.26 13.40
N LEU A 177 -2.39 9.27 13.78
CA LEU A 177 -3.67 8.95 13.12
C LEU A 177 -4.80 9.21 14.11
N ALA A 178 -5.82 9.96 13.69
CA ALA A 178 -6.91 10.39 14.55
C ALA A 178 -8.27 10.24 13.86
N ILE A 179 -9.27 9.93 14.67
CA ILE A 179 -10.67 9.79 14.28
C ILE A 179 -11.43 11.00 14.79
N PHE A 180 -12.14 11.68 13.90
CA PHE A 180 -12.91 12.88 14.20
C PHE A 180 -14.39 12.60 13.96
N PRO A 181 -15.31 13.22 14.72
CA PRO A 181 -16.70 13.24 14.31
C PRO A 181 -16.80 13.96 12.96
N LYS A 182 -17.64 13.43 12.05
CA LYS A 182 -17.79 14.02 10.72
C LYS A 182 -18.15 15.50 10.80
N ASN A 183 -17.37 16.33 10.13
CA ASN A 183 -17.66 17.74 10.02
C ASN A 183 -18.87 17.98 9.10
N VAL A 184 -20.05 18.18 9.68
CA VAL A 184 -21.17 18.80 8.95
C VAL A 184 -20.91 20.30 8.90
N ARG A 185 -20.10 20.77 7.95
CA ARG A 185 -19.94 22.23 7.74
C ARG A 185 -21.28 22.81 7.28
N LYS A 186 -22.00 23.44 8.21
CA LYS A 186 -23.06 24.39 7.92
C LYS A 186 -22.44 25.68 7.39
N GLY A 187 -22.43 25.86 6.07
CA GLY A 187 -22.34 27.18 5.42
C GLY A 187 -20.98 27.89 5.46
N ASN A 188 -20.66 28.56 4.36
CA ASN A 188 -19.38 29.18 4.02
C ASN A 188 -19.03 30.48 4.77
N THR A 189 -19.37 30.64 6.05
CA THR A 189 -19.26 31.97 6.72
C THR A 189 -18.05 32.16 7.65
N VAL A 190 -17.21 31.15 7.86
CA VAL A 190 -16.13 31.24 8.85
C VAL A 190 -14.76 31.18 8.16
N LYS A 191 -13.95 32.22 8.38
CA LYS A 191 -12.61 32.42 7.79
C LYS A 191 -11.74 31.17 7.95
N GLU A 192 -11.00 30.82 6.90
CA GLU A 192 -10.19 29.58 6.82
C GLU A 192 -9.24 29.40 8.02
N HIS A 193 -8.68 30.48 8.58
CA HIS A 193 -7.76 30.42 9.71
C HIS A 193 -8.38 29.87 11.00
N THR A 194 -9.65 30.17 11.26
CA THR A 194 -10.34 29.65 12.45
C THR A 194 -10.66 28.16 12.29
N LEU A 195 -10.86 27.68 11.07
CA LEU A 195 -11.28 26.29 10.84
C LEU A 195 -10.14 25.29 10.99
N GLU A 196 -8.89 25.69 10.79
CA GLU A 196 -7.74 24.82 11.06
C GLU A 196 -7.59 24.44 12.53
N MET A 197 -8.08 25.27 13.46
CA MET A 197 -8.08 24.95 14.90
C MET A 197 -9.38 24.29 15.37
N LEU A 198 -10.46 24.43 14.59
CA LEU A 198 -11.81 23.98 14.92
C LEU A 198 -12.15 22.60 14.36
N GLU A 199 -11.19 21.88 13.78
CA GLU A 199 -11.41 20.47 13.50
C GLU A 199 -11.50 19.73 14.83
N ASN A 200 -12.75 19.40 15.20
CA ASN A 200 -13.22 18.74 16.42
C ASN A 200 -12.16 18.00 17.24
N THR A 201 -12.27 18.01 18.57
CA THR A 201 -11.42 17.15 19.42
C THR A 201 -11.45 15.70 18.91
N PRO A 202 -10.28 15.07 18.65
CA PRO A 202 -10.23 13.68 18.22
C PRO A 202 -10.96 12.76 19.21
N ILE A 203 -11.77 11.83 18.69
CA ILE A 203 -12.46 10.81 19.49
C ILE A 203 -11.45 9.77 19.97
N ALA A 204 -10.55 9.37 19.08
CA ALA A 204 -9.53 8.37 19.31
C ALA A 204 -8.31 8.63 18.44
N CYS A 205 -7.15 8.18 18.88
CA CYS A 205 -5.93 8.32 18.09
C CYS A 205 -4.90 7.22 18.37
N GLY A 206 -3.84 7.22 17.56
CA GLY A 206 -2.66 6.39 17.72
C GLY A 206 -1.49 6.91 16.89
N ILE A 207 -0.35 6.23 17.00
CA ILE A 207 0.86 6.51 16.24
C ILE A 207 1.02 5.45 15.16
N ILE A 208 1.36 5.86 13.94
CA ILE A 208 1.61 4.95 12.83
C ILE A 208 3.04 4.38 12.96
N GLY A 209 3.14 3.10 13.32
CA GLY A 209 4.40 2.37 13.44
C GLY A 209 4.67 1.47 12.24
N ARG A 210 5.95 1.23 11.93
CA ARG A 210 6.33 0.24 10.91
C ARG A 210 6.07 -1.17 11.40
N VAL A 211 5.55 -2.03 10.53
CA VAL A 211 5.49 -3.48 10.76
C VAL A 211 6.67 -4.10 10.04
N MET A 212 7.68 -4.53 10.79
CA MET A 212 8.76 -5.35 10.23
C MET A 212 8.29 -6.80 10.20
N LYS A 213 8.45 -7.45 9.05
CA LYS A 213 8.36 -8.90 9.00
C LYS A 213 9.59 -9.43 9.72
N GLU A 214 9.41 -10.10 10.85
CA GLU A 214 10.49 -10.91 11.43
C GLU A 214 10.88 -11.95 10.38
N ILE A 215 12.12 -11.86 9.91
CA ILE A 215 12.76 -12.96 9.20
C ILE A 215 13.15 -13.93 10.32
N CYS A 216 12.31 -14.93 10.58
CA CYS A 216 12.74 -16.12 11.30
C CYS A 216 13.59 -16.99 10.37
#